data_AF-A0A9E2IH97-F1
#
_entry.id   AF-A0A9E2IH97-F1
#
_cell.length_a   1.000
_cell.length_b   1.000
_cell.length_c   1.000
_cell.angle_alpha   90.00
_cell.angle_beta   90.00
_cell.angle_gamma   90.00
#
_symmetry.space_group_name_H-M   'P 1'
#
loop_
_entity.id
_entity.type
_entity.pdbx_description
1 polymer ?
#
loop_
_entity_poly.entity_id
_entity_poly.type
_entity_poly.pdbx_seq_one_letter_code
_entity_poly.pdbx_strand_id
1 'polypeptide(L)' 'MAKQRMIVTDDQLLIDMDLLFNAIREANGDWEKVERDMKAYLQTVQNMVTEE' A
#
# COMPACT_ATOMS: atom_id res chain seq x y z
N MET A 1 -18.54 11.43 1.74
CA MET A 1 -18.89 11.40 0.30
C MET A 1 -17.66 10.92 -0.44
N ALA A 2 -17.84 9.83 -1.19
CA ALA A 2 -16.81 8.93 -1.70
C ALA A 2 -15.70 9.60 -2.50
N LYS A 3 -14.48 9.05 -2.38
CA LYS A 3 -13.57 8.73 -3.51
C LYS A 3 -12.23 8.17 -3.01
N GLN A 4 -12.24 7.02 -2.32
CA GLN A 4 -11.05 6.18 -2.31
C GLN A 4 -11.17 5.26 -3.53
N ARG A 5 -10.71 5.74 -4.68
CA ARG A 5 -10.61 4.94 -5.90
C ARG A 5 -9.23 4.29 -5.88
N MET A 6 -9.13 3.14 -5.22
CA MET A 6 -8.03 2.22 -5.46
C MET A 6 -8.32 1.58 -6.83
N ILE A 7 -7.58 2.01 -7.85
CA ILE A 7 -7.64 1.39 -9.18
C ILE A 7 -6.51 0.37 -9.19
N VAL A 8 -6.89 -0.90 -9.09
CA VAL A 8 -5.97 -2.03 -9.28
C VAL A 8 -6.06 -2.40 -10.75
N THR A 9 -4.95 -2.26 -11.47
CA THR A 9 -4.79 -2.73 -12.85
C THR A 9 -3.61 -3.68 -12.80
N ASP A 10 -3.89 -4.99 -12.90
CA ASP A 10 -3.09 -6.23 -12.93
C ASP A 10 -1.60 -6.24 -12.51
N ASP A 11 -0.81 -5.19 -12.71
CA ASP A 11 0.61 -5.09 -12.34
C ASP A 11 1.01 -3.78 -11.64
N GLN A 12 0.09 -2.84 -11.40
CA GLN A 12 0.41 -1.52 -10.85
C GLN A 12 -0.48 -1.18 -9.66
N LEU A 13 0.15 -1.03 -8.49
CA LEU A 13 -0.48 -0.51 -7.29
C LEU A 13 -0.34 1.03 -7.29
N LEU A 14 -1.44 1.74 -7.56
CA LEU A 14 -1.51 3.19 -7.39
C LEU A 14 -1.63 3.51 -5.89
N ILE A 15 -0.50 3.86 -5.28
CA ILE A 15 -0.41 4.25 -3.87
C ILE A 15 -0.41 5.77 -3.78
N ASP A 16 -1.27 6.29 -2.91
CA ASP A 16 -1.26 7.70 -2.55
C ASP A 16 0.02 8.05 -1.78
N MET A 17 0.79 9.03 -2.25
CA MET A 17 2.03 9.46 -1.60
C MET A 17 1.76 10.06 -0.22
N ASP A 18 0.62 10.72 0.00
CA ASP A 18 0.26 11.27 1.30
C ASP A 18 0.02 10.15 2.33
N LEU A 19 -0.54 9.01 1.89
CA LEU A 19 -0.69 7.83 2.74
C LEU A 19 0.67 7.26 3.16
N LEU A 20 1.62 7.21 2.23
CA LEU A 20 2.97 6.71 2.47
C LEU A 20 3.74 7.60 3.46
N PHE A 21 3.70 8.92 3.26
CA PHE A 21 4.35 9.87 4.17
C PHE A 21 3.71 9.90 5.57
N ASN A 22 2.40 9.72 5.67
CA ASN A 22 1.73 9.61 6.96
C ASN A 22 2.15 8.33 7.69
N ALA A 23 2.25 7.18 7.01
CA ALA A 23 2.75 5.95 7.62
C ALA A 23 4.19 6.10 8.13
N ILE A 24 5.08 6.77 7.37
CA ILE A 24 6.46 7.08 7.81
C ILE A 24 6.46 8.00 9.03
N ARG A 25 5.61 9.02 9.05
CA ARG A 25 5.48 9.95 10.18
C ARG A 25 4.96 9.23 11.43
N GLU A 26 3.97 8.35 11.29
CA GLU A 26 3.42 7.53 12.38
C GLU A 26 4.44 6.51 12.92
N ALA A 27 5.32 6.00 12.05
CA ALA A 27 6.42 5.14 12.42
C ALA A 27 7.62 5.89 13.06
N ASN A 28 7.46 7.17 13.43
CA ASN A 28 8.54 8.05 13.92
C ASN A 28 9.76 8.13 12.98
N GLY A 29 9.53 8.04 11.66
CA GLY A 29 10.59 8.07 10.66
C GLY A 29 11.26 6.73 10.37
N ASP A 30 10.79 5.63 10.96
CA ASP A 30 11.23 4.27 10.65
C ASP A 30 10.69 3.81 9.28
N TRP A 31 11.32 4.32 8.22
CA TRP A 31 10.95 4.03 6.83
C TRP A 31 11.18 2.57 6.45
N GLU A 32 12.14 1.87 7.07
CA GLU A 32 12.41 0.45 6.84
C GLU A 32 11.26 -0.43 7.34
N LYS A 33 10.67 -0.07 8.50
CA LYS A 33 9.46 -0.72 8.99
C LYS A 33 8.28 -0.50 8.05
N VAL A 34 8.07 0.73 7.59
CA VAL A 34 6.97 1.05 6.65
C VAL A 34 7.15 0.29 5.34
N GLU A 35 8.37 0.19 4.80
CA GLU A 35 8.63 -0.58 3.58
C GLU A 35 8.30 -2.06 3.75
N ARG A 36 8.69 -2.67 4.89
CA ARG A 36 8.35 -4.06 5.21
C ARG A 36 6.84 -4.28 5.30
N ASP A 37 6.14 -3.40 6.00
CA ASP A 37 4.70 -3.50 6.22
C ASP A 37 3.95 -3.32 4.88
N MET A 38 4.43 -2.42 4.02
CA MET A 38 3.89 -2.24 2.67
C MET A 38 4.14 -3.44 1.74
N LYS A 39 5.33 -4.04 1.79
CA LYS A 39 5.64 -5.26 1.00
C LYS A 39 4.73 -6.42 1.40
N ALA A 40 4.49 -6.59 2.70
CA ALA A 40 3.58 -7.62 3.21
C ALA A 40 2.13 -7.37 2.77
N TYR A 41 1.68 -6.11 2.81
CA TYR A 41 0.36 -5.72 2.32
C TYR A 41 0.21 -5.97 0.82
N LEU A 42 1.20 -5.56 0.01
CA LEU A 42 1.20 -5.79 -1.43
C LEU A 42 1.13 -7.29 -1.76
N GLN A 43 1.93 -8.12 -1.08
CA GLN A 43 1.92 -9.56 -1.28
C GLN A 43 0.55 -10.18 -0.94
N THR A 44 -0.10 -9.71 0.13
CA THR A 44 -1.43 -10.17 0.53
C THR A 44 -2.47 -9.82 -0.53
N VAL A 45 -2.45 -8.58 -1.03
CA VAL A 45 -3.36 -8.12 -2.08
C VAL A 45 -3.11 -8.86 -3.39
N GLN A 46 -1.85 -9.04 -3.79
CA GLN A 46 -1.50 -9.83 -4.98
C GLN A 46 -2.02 -11.26 -4.86
N ASN A 47 -1.82 -11.92 -3.72
CA ASN A 47 -2.33 -13.28 -3.51
C ASN A 47 -3.86 -13.35 -3.61
N MET A 48 -4.58 -12.35 -3.09
CA MET A 48 -6.05 -12.28 -3.22
C MET A 48 -6.53 -12.02 -4.65
N VAL A 49 -5.74 -11.33 -5.47
CA VAL A 49 -6.07 -11.02 -6.87
C VAL A 49 -5.64 -12.15 -7.81
N THR A 50 -4.68 -13.00 -7.40
CA THR A 50 -4.17 -14.12 -8.21
C THR A 50 -4.94 -15.44 -7.97
N GLU A 51 -5.93 -15.48 -7.08
CA GLU A 51 -6.83 -16.63 -6.84
C GLU A 51 -8.04 -16.68 -7.82
N GLU A 52 -7.84 -16.32 -9.10
CA GLU A 52 -8.77 -16.62 -10.21
C GLU A 52 -8.24 -17.72 -11.14
#